data_AF-A0A7R9IHC0-F1
#
_entry.id   AF-A0A7R9IHC0-F1
#
_cell.length_a   1.000
_cell.length_b   1.000
_cell.length_c   1.000
_cell.angle_alpha   90.00
_cell.angle_beta   90.00
_cell.angle_gamma   90.00
#
_symmetry.space_group_name_H-M   'P 1'
#
loop_
_entity.id
_entity.type
_entity.pdbx_description
1 polymer ?
#
loop_
_entity_poly.entity_id
_entity_poly.type
_entity_poly.pdbx_seq_one_letter_code
_entity_poly.pdbx_strand_id
1 'polypeptide(L)'
;MCSSLPIEPFLSRDVHGAWYYGTVKLIPIFQYSNIYAATPELKNLAEKKEFQKECLEYVSKTSETLASFRDVFVFYCNMTHGTTLRDLCARFNPHFLHIDERKLVQFGLLHKLIRRIHKFPVCVGSSARSSPLPFLHQTFNGQSSYDEICCKMGISSRQLAEQIEDDPRILVIRK
;
A
#
# COMPACT_ATOMS: atom_id res chain seq x y z
N MET A 1 0.19 -20.75 -30.94
CA MET A 1 0.22 -19.55 -31.79
C MET A 1 -0.73 -18.53 -31.17
N CYS A 2 -0.26 -17.28 -31.04
CA CYS A 2 -0.98 -16.07 -30.57
C CYS A 2 -1.42 -16.08 -29.09
N SER A 3 -1.06 -15.13 -28.21
CA SER A 3 -0.33 -13.86 -28.36
C SER A 3 0.22 -13.46 -26.99
N SER A 4 1.53 -13.28 -26.89
CA SER A 4 2.19 -12.52 -25.85
C SER A 4 1.83 -11.04 -26.00
N LEU A 5 1.04 -10.50 -25.08
CA LEU A 5 0.86 -9.05 -24.92
C LEU A 5 2.11 -8.48 -24.26
N PRO A 6 2.85 -7.56 -24.91
CA PRO A 6 3.97 -6.87 -24.29
C PRO A 6 3.43 -5.95 -23.19
N ILE A 7 3.90 -6.17 -21.97
CA ILE A 7 3.74 -5.21 -20.87
C ILE A 7 4.74 -4.09 -21.18
N GLU A 8 4.23 -3.06 -21.85
CA GLU A 8 4.96 -1.83 -22.16
C GLU A 8 5.58 -1.24 -20.88
N PRO A 9 6.90 -0.99 -20.86
CA PRO A 9 7.54 -0.31 -19.76
C PRO A 9 7.19 1.18 -19.84
N PHE A 10 6.27 1.63 -18.98
CA PHE A 10 6.03 3.06 -18.77
C PHE A 10 7.20 3.67 -17.97
N LEU A 11 8.38 3.68 -18.59
CA LEU A 11 9.57 4.37 -18.15
C LEU A 11 9.70 5.66 -18.97
N SER A 12 8.76 6.59 -18.79
CA SER A 12 8.99 7.96 -19.23
C SER A 12 9.95 8.63 -18.25
N ARG A 13 11.22 8.66 -18.68
CA ARG A 13 12.16 9.76 -18.45
C ARG A 13 11.38 11.06 -18.24
N ASP A 14 11.49 11.64 -17.04
CA ASP A 14 11.22 13.05 -16.66
C ASP A 14 11.02 13.22 -15.15
N VAL A 15 11.08 12.12 -14.37
CA VAL A 15 11.02 12.21 -12.91
C VAL A 15 12.36 12.61 -12.28
N HIS A 16 13.45 12.85 -13.03
CA HIS A 16 14.70 13.33 -12.41
C HIS A 16 14.78 14.86 -12.31
N GLY A 17 14.12 15.61 -13.22
CA GLY A 17 14.18 17.08 -13.23
C GLY A 17 13.20 17.77 -12.26
N ALA A 18 12.07 17.13 -11.95
CA ALA A 18 11.03 17.71 -11.10
C ALA A 18 11.27 17.60 -9.59
N TRP A 19 12.35 16.93 -9.15
CA TRP A 19 12.70 16.84 -7.72
C TRP A 19 13.38 18.12 -7.21
N TYR A 20 13.84 18.98 -8.13
CA TYR A 20 14.50 20.23 -7.79
C TYR A 20 13.56 21.35 -7.34
N TYR A 21 12.26 21.23 -7.65
CA TYR A 21 11.23 22.14 -7.15
C TYR A 21 10.33 21.32 -6.23
N GLY A 22 10.40 21.56 -4.92
CA GLY A 22 9.73 20.80 -3.85
C GLY A 22 8.19 20.81 -3.85
N THR A 23 7.58 20.65 -5.02
CA THR A 23 6.14 20.76 -5.27
C THR A 23 5.51 19.43 -5.70
N VAL A 24 6.30 18.38 -5.93
CA VAL A 24 5.76 17.06 -6.32
C VAL A 24 5.67 16.14 -5.10
N LYS A 25 4.44 15.83 -4.67
CA LYS A 25 4.17 14.78 -3.69
C LYS A 25 4.08 13.43 -4.42
N LEU A 26 5.01 12.53 -4.14
CA LEU A 26 4.96 11.15 -4.66
C LEU A 26 3.98 10.31 -3.83
N ILE A 27 2.94 9.79 -4.47
CA ILE A 27 1.98 8.88 -3.86
C ILE A 27 2.37 7.45 -4.26
N PRO A 28 2.50 6.50 -3.31
CA PRO A 28 2.79 5.12 -3.63
C PRO A 28 1.70 4.50 -4.52
N ILE A 29 2.11 3.59 -5.41
CA ILE A 29 1.19 2.92 -6.35
C ILE A 29 0.06 2.23 -5.59
N PHE A 30 -1.18 2.48 -6.02
CA PHE A 30 -2.38 1.89 -5.45
C PHE A 30 -2.46 0.39 -5.80
N GLN A 31 -2.58 -0.46 -4.79
CA GLN A 31 -2.79 -1.90 -4.94
C GLN A 31 -3.65 -2.42 -3.78
N TYR A 32 -4.60 -3.30 -4.08
CA TYR A 32 -5.50 -3.88 -3.06
C TYR A 32 -4.77 -4.73 -2.01
N SER A 33 -3.61 -5.29 -2.35
CA SER A 33 -2.77 -6.04 -1.41
C SER A 33 -2.01 -5.14 -0.43
N ASN A 34 -2.04 -3.82 -0.62
CA ASN A 34 -1.40 -2.88 0.28
C ASN A 34 -2.11 -2.85 1.63
N ILE A 35 -1.31 -2.65 2.68
CA ILE A 35 -1.77 -2.41 4.03
C ILE A 35 -1.58 -0.94 4.32
N TYR A 36 -2.62 -0.33 4.89
CA TYR A 36 -2.61 1.06 5.32
C TYR A 36 -2.93 1.11 6.81
N ALA A 37 -2.36 2.09 7.50
CA ALA A 37 -2.67 2.35 8.90
C ALA A 37 -3.03 3.82 9.10
N ALA A 38 -4.04 4.07 9.92
CA ALA A 38 -4.40 5.40 10.35
C ALA A 38 -3.25 6.05 11.13
N THR A 39 -3.09 7.37 10.95
CA THR A 39 -2.14 8.19 11.70
C THR A 39 -2.86 9.06 12.73
N PRO A 40 -2.15 9.66 13.70
CA PRO A 40 -2.74 10.61 14.64
C PRO A 40 -3.34 11.85 13.95
N GLU A 41 -2.94 12.17 12.73
CA GLU A 41 -3.49 13.29 11.94
C GLU A 41 -4.96 13.06 11.56
N LEU A 42 -5.46 11.82 11.64
CA LEU A 42 -6.87 11.50 11.43
C LEU A 42 -7.79 12.28 12.37
N LYS A 43 -7.32 12.68 13.57
CA LYS A 43 -8.09 13.53 14.49
C LYS A 43 -8.44 14.89 13.87
N ASN A 44 -7.56 15.44 13.03
CA ASN A 44 -7.79 16.74 12.39
C ASN A 44 -8.97 16.67 11.41
N LEU A 45 -9.18 15.48 10.81
CA LEU A 45 -10.36 15.20 10.00
C LEU A 45 -11.65 15.19 10.85
N ALA A 46 -11.61 14.72 12.09
CA ALA A 46 -12.77 14.73 12.99
C ALA A 46 -13.11 16.13 13.52
N GLU A 47 -12.13 17.01 13.70
CA GLU A 47 -12.33 18.33 14.30
C GLU A 47 -12.74 19.41 13.28
N LYS A 48 -12.17 19.40 12.08
CA LYS A 48 -12.33 20.48 11.09
C LYS A 48 -13.44 20.19 10.08
N LYS A 49 -14.59 20.86 10.22
CA LYS A 49 -15.75 20.69 9.31
C LYS A 49 -15.45 21.02 7.83
N GLU A 50 -14.63 22.03 7.57
CA GLU A 50 -14.23 22.40 6.20
C GLU A 50 -13.45 21.26 5.54
N PHE A 51 -12.54 20.65 6.30
CA PHE A 51 -11.72 19.54 5.83
C PHE A 51 -12.53 18.25 5.65
N GLN A 52 -13.58 18.05 6.45
CA GLN A 52 -14.55 16.97 6.24
C GLN A 52 -15.29 17.13 4.91
N LYS A 53 -15.73 18.34 4.60
CA LYS A 53 -16.43 18.63 3.34
C LYS A 53 -15.54 18.36 2.13
N GLU A 54 -14.30 18.87 2.16
CA GLU A 54 -13.30 18.61 1.12
C GLU A 54 -13.04 17.10 0.94
N CYS A 55 -12.88 16.38 2.06
CA CYS A 55 -12.70 14.93 2.05
C CYS A 55 -13.89 14.22 1.38
N LEU A 56 -15.13 14.56 1.76
CA LEU A 56 -16.32 13.95 1.19
C LEU A 56 -16.47 14.23 -0.30
N GLU A 57 -16.24 15.47 -0.73
CA GLU A 57 -16.30 15.85 -2.14
C GLU A 57 -15.25 15.09 -2.97
N TYR A 58 -14.05 14.89 -2.43
CA TYR A 58 -12.99 14.16 -3.11
C TYR A 58 -13.22 12.65 -3.15
N VAL A 59 -13.66 12.06 -2.03
CA VAL A 59 -13.77 10.61 -1.85
C VAL A 59 -15.04 10.03 -2.49
N SER A 60 -16.05 10.86 -2.71
CA SER A 60 -17.31 10.39 -3.30
C SER A 60 -17.13 9.90 -4.74
N LYS A 61 -17.84 8.82 -5.06
CA LYS A 61 -17.82 8.21 -6.39
C LYS A 61 -18.41 9.13 -7.46
N THR A 62 -19.51 9.81 -7.12
CA THR A 62 -20.24 10.73 -8.00
C THR A 62 -20.55 12.02 -7.25
N SER A 63 -20.52 13.17 -7.93
CA SER A 63 -20.84 14.48 -7.36
C SER A 63 -22.30 14.62 -6.90
N GLU A 64 -23.19 13.74 -7.37
CA GLU A 64 -24.63 13.74 -7.05
C GLU A 64 -24.95 12.98 -5.75
N THR A 65 -24.14 11.98 -5.39
CA THR A 65 -24.35 11.15 -4.18
C THR A 65 -23.10 11.18 -3.33
N LEU A 66 -23.09 12.06 -2.33
CA LEU A 66 -21.98 12.18 -1.39
C LEU A 66 -21.98 11.02 -0.40
N ALA A 67 -20.80 10.48 -0.13
CA ALA A 67 -20.59 9.51 0.95
C ALA A 67 -20.85 10.16 2.31
N SER A 68 -21.27 9.36 3.29
CA SER A 68 -21.41 9.82 4.68
C SER A 68 -20.06 9.99 5.35
N PHE A 69 -19.86 11.09 6.08
CA PHE A 69 -18.64 11.30 6.87
C PHE A 69 -18.39 10.15 7.84
N ARG A 70 -19.45 9.64 8.48
CA ARG A 70 -19.36 8.53 9.42
C ARG A 70 -18.74 7.31 8.75
N ASP A 71 -19.18 6.97 7.55
CA ASP A 71 -18.73 5.76 6.86
C ASP A 71 -17.29 5.90 6.39
N VAL A 72 -16.91 7.06 5.83
CA VAL A 72 -15.52 7.37 5.47
C VAL A 72 -14.60 7.34 6.69
N PHE A 73 -15.03 7.95 7.80
CA PHE A 73 -14.24 7.99 9.03
C PHE A 73 -14.07 6.59 9.64
N VAL A 74 -15.15 5.80 9.70
CA VAL A 74 -15.10 4.40 10.16
C VAL A 74 -14.19 3.57 9.25
N PHE A 75 -14.22 3.79 7.93
CA PHE A 75 -13.34 3.11 6.98
C PHE A 75 -11.87 3.40 7.30
N TYR A 76 -11.52 4.67 7.57
CA TYR A 76 -10.16 5.04 8.02
C TYR A 76 -9.80 4.42 9.37
N CYS A 77 -10.72 4.42 10.35
CA CYS A 77 -10.46 3.83 11.68
C CYS A 77 -10.21 2.32 11.62
N ASN A 78 -10.76 1.62 10.63
CA ASN A 78 -10.55 0.18 10.45
C ASN A 78 -9.25 -0.14 9.71
N MET A 79 -8.54 0.86 9.17
CA MET A 79 -7.21 0.67 8.59
C MET A 79 -6.17 0.40 9.67
N THR A 80 -5.79 -0.87 9.80
CA THR A 80 -4.86 -1.38 10.80
C THR A 80 -3.70 -2.13 10.16
N HIS A 81 -2.60 -2.30 10.90
CA HIS A 81 -1.38 -2.96 10.42
C HIS A 81 -1.54 -4.42 9.95
N GLY A 82 -2.68 -5.06 10.24
CA GLY A 82 -2.97 -6.45 9.87
C GLY A 82 -4.00 -6.63 8.75
N THR A 83 -4.68 -5.56 8.32
CA THR A 83 -5.80 -5.68 7.38
C THR A 83 -5.44 -5.06 6.04
N THR A 84 -5.59 -5.81 4.94
CA THR A 84 -5.31 -5.26 3.61
C THR A 84 -6.48 -4.41 3.13
N LEU A 85 -6.24 -3.52 2.17
CA LEU A 85 -7.32 -2.75 1.54
C LEU A 85 -8.36 -3.69 0.88
N ARG A 86 -7.92 -4.82 0.32
CA ARG A 86 -8.80 -5.87 -0.20
C ARG A 86 -9.79 -6.35 0.86
N ASP A 87 -9.30 -6.68 2.05
CA ASP A 87 -10.13 -7.20 3.14
C ASP A 87 -11.12 -6.14 3.62
N LEU A 88 -10.70 -4.87 3.68
CA LEU A 88 -11.58 -3.75 4.03
C LEU A 88 -12.68 -3.55 2.99
N CYS A 89 -12.34 -3.55 1.69
CA CYS A 89 -13.33 -3.42 0.64
C CYS A 89 -14.32 -4.59 0.64
N ALA A 90 -13.87 -5.81 0.96
CA ALA A 90 -14.76 -6.97 1.07
C ALA A 90 -15.73 -6.87 2.27
N ARG A 91 -15.29 -6.27 3.39
CA ARG A 91 -16.11 -6.13 4.61
C ARG A 91 -17.10 -4.96 4.54
N PHE A 92 -16.64 -3.79 4.11
CA PHE A 92 -17.44 -2.56 4.11
C PHE A 92 -18.20 -2.35 2.80
N ASN A 93 -17.75 -2.98 1.71
CA ASN A 93 -18.32 -2.85 0.37
C ASN A 93 -18.50 -1.36 -0.04
N PRO A 94 -17.40 -0.67 -0.43
CA PRO A 94 -17.40 0.77 -0.67
C PRO A 94 -18.40 1.22 -1.74
N HIS A 95 -18.81 0.30 -2.63
CA HIS A 95 -19.82 0.54 -3.64
C HIS A 95 -21.17 0.97 -3.05
N PHE A 96 -21.60 0.36 -1.95
CA PHE A 96 -22.86 0.72 -1.27
C PHE A 96 -22.75 1.99 -0.44
N LEU A 97 -21.53 2.41 -0.11
CA LEU A 97 -21.25 3.61 0.69
C LEU A 97 -21.01 4.86 -0.17
N HIS A 98 -21.11 4.73 -1.50
CA HIS A 98 -20.76 5.77 -2.48
C HIS A 98 -19.31 6.28 -2.36
N ILE A 99 -18.43 5.45 -1.81
CA ILE A 99 -17.01 5.74 -1.59
C ILE A 99 -16.22 5.21 -2.79
N ASP A 100 -15.33 6.02 -3.35
CA ASP A 100 -14.28 5.58 -4.25
C ASP A 100 -13.04 5.24 -3.44
N GLU A 101 -12.70 3.95 -3.34
CA GLU A 101 -11.58 3.46 -2.55
C GLU A 101 -10.22 4.00 -3.02
N ARG A 102 -10.07 4.30 -4.32
CA ARG A 102 -8.83 4.85 -4.87
C ARG A 102 -8.66 6.29 -4.42
N LYS A 103 -9.72 7.09 -4.55
CA LYS A 103 -9.73 8.48 -4.08
C LYS A 103 -9.61 8.57 -2.56
N LEU A 104 -10.24 7.65 -1.82
CA LEU A 104 -10.11 7.55 -0.36
C LEU A 104 -8.65 7.35 0.06
N VAL A 105 -7.96 6.39 -0.55
CA VAL A 105 -6.55 6.13 -0.24
C VAL A 105 -5.67 7.30 -0.70
N GLN A 106 -5.93 7.86 -1.87
CA GLN A 106 -5.17 9.00 -2.40
C GLN A 106 -5.29 10.22 -1.47
N PHE A 107 -6.50 10.58 -1.06
CA PHE A 107 -6.75 11.66 -0.11
C PHE A 107 -6.06 11.39 1.23
N GLY A 108 -6.22 10.16 1.75
CA GLY A 108 -5.61 9.77 3.02
C GLY A 108 -4.08 9.90 3.00
N LEU A 109 -3.43 9.51 1.91
CA LEU A 109 -1.98 9.63 1.75
C LEU A 109 -1.55 11.08 1.53
N LEU A 110 -2.29 11.85 0.71
CA LEU A 110 -1.99 13.24 0.37
C LEU A 110 -2.01 14.16 1.61
N HIS A 111 -2.98 13.90 2.50
CA HIS A 111 -3.19 14.64 3.75
C HIS A 111 -2.61 13.95 4.98
N LYS A 112 -1.81 12.87 4.80
CA LYS A 112 -1.14 12.11 5.87
C LYS A 112 -2.07 11.52 6.92
N LEU A 113 -3.35 11.31 6.61
CA LEU A 113 -4.32 10.64 7.48
C LEU A 113 -4.03 9.15 7.63
N ILE A 114 -3.45 8.56 6.58
CA ILE A 114 -3.00 7.18 6.55
C ILE A 114 -1.55 7.11 6.07
N ARG A 115 -0.87 6.05 6.48
CA ARG A 115 0.45 5.69 5.99
C ARG A 115 0.43 4.29 5.39
N ARG A 116 1.20 4.07 4.34
CA ARG A 116 1.41 2.72 3.78
C ARG A 116 2.32 1.93 4.71
N ILE A 117 1.92 0.69 5.00
CA ILE A 117 2.72 -0.26 5.79
C ILE A 117 3.41 -1.20 4.81
N HIS A 118 4.72 -1.28 4.91
CA HIS A 118 5.52 -2.18 4.11
C HIS A 118 5.92 -3.41 4.93
N LYS A 119 5.90 -4.56 4.27
CA LYS A 119 6.36 -5.83 4.85
C LYS A 119 7.86 -5.97 4.54
N PHE A 120 8.64 -6.37 5.54
CA PHE A 120 10.09 -6.55 5.49
C PHE A 120 10.43 -7.94 6.06
N PRO A 121 10.73 -8.92 5.20
CA PRO A 121 11.15 -10.24 5.64
C PRO A 121 12.58 -10.21 6.20
N VAL A 122 12.76 -10.91 7.32
CA VAL A 122 14.02 -11.05 8.06
C VAL A 122 14.29 -12.52 8.27
N CYS A 123 15.41 -13.02 7.77
CA CYS A 123 15.83 -14.38 8.08
C CYS A 123 16.46 -14.42 9.48
N VAL A 124 15.89 -15.23 10.38
CA VAL A 124 16.41 -15.49 11.73
C VAL A 124 16.95 -16.91 11.77
N GLY A 125 18.25 -17.04 11.52
CA GLY A 125 18.95 -18.32 11.56
C GLY A 125 20.45 -18.16 11.39
N SER A 126 21.22 -18.52 12.41
CA SER A 126 22.69 -18.59 12.34
C SER A 126 23.12 -19.84 11.57
N SER A 127 23.05 -19.82 10.25
CA SER A 127 23.84 -20.72 9.39
C SER A 127 23.88 -20.16 7.98
N ALA A 128 24.90 -19.34 7.72
CA ALA A 128 25.25 -18.86 6.39
C ALA A 128 25.83 -19.98 5.47
N ARG A 129 25.52 -21.27 5.70
CA ARG A 129 26.31 -22.36 5.12
C ARG A 129 25.56 -23.53 4.48
N SER A 130 24.24 -23.52 4.41
CA SER A 130 23.51 -24.65 3.81
C SER A 130 22.16 -24.28 3.19
N SER A 131 22.14 -23.24 2.36
CA SER A 131 21.01 -22.97 1.46
C SER A 131 21.54 -22.73 0.04
N PRO A 132 20.96 -23.30 -1.03
CA PRO A 132 21.48 -23.17 -2.40
C PRO A 132 21.42 -21.74 -2.99
N LEU A 133 20.91 -20.76 -2.25
CA LEU A 133 20.60 -19.42 -2.75
C LEU A 133 21.26 -18.34 -1.86
N PRO A 134 22.57 -18.07 -2.04
CA PRO A 134 23.30 -17.04 -1.28
C PRO A 134 22.70 -15.63 -1.40
N PHE A 135 21.93 -15.36 -2.46
CA PHE A 135 21.29 -14.05 -2.70
C PHE A 135 20.07 -13.77 -1.81
N LEU A 136 19.35 -14.82 -1.37
CA LEU A 136 18.17 -14.67 -0.51
C LEU A 136 18.55 -14.20 0.89
N HIS A 137 19.65 -14.72 1.44
CA HIS A 137 20.13 -14.34 2.77
C HIS A 137 20.63 -12.89 2.83
N GLN A 138 21.12 -12.36 1.71
CA GLN A 138 21.61 -10.98 1.63
C GLN A 138 20.47 -9.97 1.48
N THR A 139 19.33 -10.40 0.94
CA THR A 139 18.16 -9.53 0.69
C THR A 139 17.13 -9.58 1.83
N PHE A 140 17.06 -10.68 2.59
CA PHE A 140 16.20 -10.82 3.79
C PHE A 140 16.87 -10.31 5.08
N ASN A 141 17.48 -9.14 5.01
CA ASN A 141 18.12 -8.46 6.14
C ASN A 141 17.17 -7.51 6.91
N GLY A 142 15.89 -7.44 6.52
CA GLY A 142 14.91 -6.51 7.10
C GLY A 142 15.01 -5.06 6.63
N GLN A 143 15.85 -4.78 5.63
CA GLN A 143 15.99 -3.45 5.01
C GLN A 143 15.29 -3.35 3.65
N SER A 144 15.14 -4.46 2.92
CA SER A 144 14.38 -4.48 1.66
C SER A 144 12.92 -4.86 1.88
N SER A 145 12.01 -4.07 1.31
CA SER A 145 10.57 -4.32 1.38
C SER A 145 10.16 -5.45 0.42
N TYR A 146 9.00 -6.07 0.63
CA TYR A 146 8.44 -7.06 -0.30
C TYR A 146 8.46 -6.58 -1.76
N ASP A 147 8.10 -5.32 -2.00
CA ASP A 147 8.05 -4.74 -3.34
C ASP A 147 9.46 -4.69 -3.98
N GLU A 148 10.48 -4.30 -3.21
CA GLU A 148 11.87 -4.23 -3.67
C GLU A 148 12.44 -5.62 -3.98
N ILE A 149 12.09 -6.62 -3.15
CA ILE A 149 12.53 -8.01 -3.32
C ILE A 149 11.89 -8.61 -4.57
N CYS A 150 10.60 -8.39 -4.80
CA CYS A 150 9.91 -8.84 -6.01
C CYS A 150 10.58 -8.29 -7.27
N CYS A 151 10.92 -7.00 -7.27
CA CYS A 151 11.62 -6.36 -8.39
C CYS A 151 13.03 -6.91 -8.59
N LYS A 152 13.80 -7.15 -7.51
CA LYS A 152 15.17 -7.70 -7.61
C LYS A 152 15.19 -9.16 -8.06
N MET A 153 14.22 -9.96 -7.61
CA MET A 153 14.17 -11.40 -7.86
C MET A 153 13.37 -11.76 -9.12
N GLY A 154 12.62 -10.82 -9.70
CA GLY A 154 11.76 -11.07 -10.86
C GLY A 154 10.59 -12.00 -10.58
N ILE A 155 10.20 -12.17 -9.31
CA ILE A 155 9.10 -13.04 -8.86
C ILE A 155 7.90 -12.21 -8.42
N SER A 156 6.71 -12.80 -8.51
CA SER A 156 5.48 -12.14 -8.06
C SER A 156 5.35 -12.08 -6.54
N SER A 157 4.59 -11.10 -6.03
CA SER A 157 4.31 -10.96 -4.59
C SER A 157 3.65 -12.19 -3.95
N ARG A 158 2.92 -12.99 -4.74
CA ARG A 158 2.32 -14.25 -4.29
C ARG A 158 3.37 -15.35 -4.14
N GLN A 159 4.23 -15.53 -5.13
CA GLN A 159 5.30 -16.53 -5.06
C GLN A 159 6.28 -16.22 -3.92
N LEU A 160 6.59 -14.94 -3.70
CA LEU A 160 7.40 -14.52 -2.56
C LEU A 160 6.71 -14.82 -1.22
N ALA A 161 5.38 -14.69 -1.13
CA ALA A 161 4.63 -15.05 0.08
C ALA A 161 4.66 -16.56 0.33
N GLU A 162 4.43 -17.38 -0.69
CA GLU A 162 4.49 -18.86 -0.60
C GLU A 162 5.88 -19.33 -0.15
N GLN A 163 6.95 -18.77 -0.73
CA GLN A 163 8.34 -19.09 -0.32
C GLN A 163 8.67 -18.71 1.12
N ILE A 164 8.03 -17.66 1.66
CA ILE A 164 8.24 -17.20 3.04
C ILE A 164 7.39 -18.03 4.01
N GLU A 165 6.20 -18.49 3.60
CA GLU A 165 5.37 -19.39 4.40
C GLU A 165 5.98 -20.79 4.51
N ASP A 166 6.69 -21.25 3.47
CA ASP A 166 7.38 -22.55 3.47
C ASP A 166 8.65 -22.58 4.35
N ASP A 167 9.28 -21.43 4.64
CA ASP A 167 10.50 -21.37 5.45
C ASP A 167 10.23 -20.77 6.86
N PRO A 168 10.19 -21.60 7.92
CA PRO A 168 9.91 -21.14 9.29
C PRO A 168 10.99 -20.22 9.88
N ARG A 169 12.12 -20.03 9.18
CA ARG A 169 13.21 -19.13 9.61
C ARG A 169 12.97 -17.67 9.20
N ILE A 170 11.97 -17.40 8.36
CA ILE A 170 11.72 -16.05 7.85
C ILE A 170 10.60 -15.37 8.67
N LEU A 171 10.94 -14.28 9.34
CA LEU A 171 10.00 -13.44 10.07
C LEU A 171 9.65 -12.18 9.27
N VAL A 172 8.37 -11.84 9.18
CA VAL A 172 7.93 -10.63 8.48
C VAL A 172 7.68 -9.48 9.46
N ILE A 173 8.57 -8.49 9.43
CA ILE A 173 8.41 -7.24 10.18
C ILE A 173 7.57 -6.26 9.35
N ARG A 174 6.64 -5.55 9.98
CA ARG A 174 5.81 -4.52 9.33
C ARG A 174 6.28 -3.15 9.81
N LYS A 175 6.75 -2.29 8.90
CA LYS A 175 7.18 -0.92 9.21
C LYS A 175 6.34 0.10 8.43
#